data_AF-A0A533TYH6-F1
#
_entry.id   AF-A0A533TYH6-F1
#
_cell.length_a   1.000
_cell.length_b   1.000
_cell.length_c   1.000
_cell.angle_alpha   90.00
_cell.angle_beta   90.00
_cell.angle_gamma   90.00
#
_symmetry.space_group_name_H-M   'P 1'
#
loop_
_entity.id
_entity.type
_entity.pdbx_description
1 polymer ?
#
loop_
_entity_poly.entity_id
_entity_poly.type
_entity_poly.pdbx_seq_one_letter_code
_entity_poly.pdbx_strand_id
1 'polypeptide(L)'
;MKKRQLVSVMEWVRPIGVSVAIFFAYYYGSSPVSRFHILGLFIVMIMSGTTAFESLLLGEAASRKIGYPHNRAYQIQSGLANAAMACVACFIYLSSWGKYADATIVLVMLTFFTFSAVNHVVTAFMLGNLRPVNLMRPALTFLLLIIVLPALIQALR
;
A
#
# COMPACT_ATOMS: atom_id res chain seq x y z
N MET A 1 11.54 9.32 19.87
CA MET A 1 10.83 8.03 19.66
C MET A 1 11.82 7.00 19.13
N LYS A 2 11.87 5.77 19.65
CA LYS A 2 12.78 4.72 19.14
C LYS A 2 12.27 4.22 17.78
N LYS A 3 13.16 3.82 16.85
CA LYS A 3 12.77 3.31 15.50
C LYS A 3 11.72 2.20 15.56
N ARG A 4 11.79 1.32 16.57
CA ARG A 4 10.79 0.26 16.82
C ARG A 4 9.39 0.79 17.10
N GLN A 5 9.26 1.89 17.85
CA GLN A 5 7.97 2.52 18.13
C GLN A 5 7.39 3.14 16.85
N LEU A 6 8.24 3.77 16.03
CA LEU A 6 7.82 4.34 14.74
C LEU A 6 7.22 3.26 13.83
N VAL A 7 7.88 2.11 13.69
CA VAL A 7 7.37 0.97 12.90
C VAL A 7 6.04 0.44 13.43
N SER A 8 5.78 0.48 14.75
CA SER A 8 4.48 0.09 15.29
C SER A 8 3.39 1.11 15.00
N VAL A 9 3.69 2.41 15.01
CA VAL A 9 2.73 3.44 14.61
C VAL A 9 2.38 3.31 13.12
N MET A 10 3.37 3.04 12.27
CA MET A 10 3.17 2.88 10.82
C MET A 10 2.19 1.75 10.45
N GLU A 11 1.99 0.75 11.32
CA GLU A 11 0.97 -0.28 11.10
C GLU A 11 -0.45 0.27 11.16
N TRP A 12 -0.70 1.27 12.00
CA TRP A 12 -2.00 1.90 12.13
C TRP A 12 -2.22 3.01 11.10
N VAL A 13 -1.15 3.64 10.62
CA VAL A 13 -1.22 4.69 9.58
C VAL A 13 -1.94 4.18 8.33
N ARG A 14 -1.68 2.94 7.89
CA ARG A 14 -2.30 2.38 6.69
C ARG A 14 -3.82 2.19 6.80
N PRO A 15 -4.37 1.41 7.76
CA PRO A 15 -5.80 1.21 7.88
C PRO A 15 -6.54 2.53 8.16
N ILE A 16 -6.01 3.37 9.06
CA ILE A 16 -6.61 4.68 9.35
C ILE A 16 -6.59 5.57 8.11
N GLY A 17 -5.44 5.62 7.42
CA GLY A 17 -5.28 6.38 6.19
C GLY A 17 -6.27 5.94 5.12
N VAL A 18 -6.42 4.63 4.89
CA VAL A 18 -7.38 4.09 3.92
C VAL A 18 -8.80 4.50 4.27
N SER A 19 -9.21 4.40 5.55
CA SER A 19 -10.53 4.86 5.99
C SER A 19 -10.76 6.35 5.74
N VAL A 20 -9.76 7.19 6.03
CA VAL A 20 -9.81 8.64 5.78
C VAL A 20 -9.86 8.94 4.28
N ALA A 21 -9.10 8.20 3.46
CA ALA A 21 -9.10 8.35 2.01
C ALA A 21 -10.48 8.02 1.39
N ILE A 22 -11.14 6.96 1.88
CA ILE A 22 -12.51 6.62 1.48
C ILE A 22 -13.46 7.76 1.84
N PHE A 23 -13.40 8.26 3.09
CA PHE A 23 -14.24 9.37 3.52
C PHE A 23 -14.09 10.58 2.58
N PHE A 24 -12.86 11.02 2.32
CA PHE A 24 -12.63 12.17 1.45
C PHE A 24 -13.04 11.94 0.00
N ALA A 25 -12.81 10.73 -0.54
CA ALA A 25 -13.23 10.38 -1.88
C ALA A 25 -14.75 10.50 -2.04
N TYR A 26 -15.53 10.00 -1.09
CA TYR A 26 -16.99 10.08 -1.13
C TYR A 26 -17.55 11.47 -0.77
N TYR A 27 -16.85 12.21 0.09
CA TYR A 27 -17.25 13.56 0.48
C TYR A 27 -17.06 14.57 -0.65
N TYR A 28 -15.93 14.51 -1.36
CA TYR A 28 -15.59 15.47 -2.43
C TYR A 28 -15.93 14.98 -3.85
N GLY A 29 -16.03 13.67 -4.08
CA GLY A 29 -16.30 13.11 -5.40
C GLY A 29 -17.78 13.06 -5.75
N SER A 30 -18.18 13.74 -6.82
CA SER A 30 -19.56 13.82 -7.32
C SER A 30 -19.98 12.65 -8.23
N SER A 31 -19.03 12.02 -8.91
CA SER A 31 -19.23 10.89 -9.81
C SER A 31 -18.31 9.70 -9.48
N PRO A 32 -18.61 8.46 -9.90
CA PRO A 32 -17.73 7.30 -9.67
C PRO A 32 -16.30 7.53 -10.14
N VAL A 33 -16.12 8.19 -11.31
CA VAL A 33 -14.81 8.55 -11.85
C VAL A 33 -14.08 9.53 -10.92
N SER A 34 -14.74 10.61 -10.49
CA SER A 34 -14.10 11.60 -9.61
C SER A 34 -13.76 11.03 -8.21
N ARG A 35 -14.63 10.19 -7.65
CA ARG A 35 -14.39 9.48 -6.38
C ARG A 35 -13.17 8.59 -6.51
N PHE A 36 -13.07 7.85 -7.60
CA PHE A 36 -11.93 6.97 -7.85
C PHE A 36 -10.64 7.74 -8.13
N HIS A 37 -10.70 8.88 -8.81
CA HIS A 37 -9.53 9.75 -9.02
C HIS A 37 -8.93 10.22 -7.68
N ILE A 38 -9.78 10.64 -6.74
CA ILE A 38 -9.36 11.03 -5.38
C ILE A 38 -8.87 9.81 -4.60
N LEU A 39 -9.67 8.74 -4.55
CA LEU A 39 -9.33 7.52 -3.80
C LEU A 39 -8.02 6.89 -4.29
N GLY A 40 -7.83 6.85 -5.61
CA GLY A 40 -6.67 6.26 -6.28
C GLY A 40 -5.37 6.95 -5.88
N LEU A 41 -5.32 8.29 -5.89
CA LEU A 41 -4.17 9.03 -5.40
C LEU A 41 -3.88 8.68 -3.94
N PHE A 42 -4.86 8.90 -3.06
CA PHE A 42 -4.63 8.80 -1.63
C PHE A 42 -4.28 7.38 -1.20
N ILE A 43 -4.91 6.37 -1.78
CA ILE A 43 -4.64 4.99 -1.41
C ILE A 43 -3.25 4.54 -1.84
N VAL A 44 -2.77 4.95 -3.03
CA VAL A 44 -1.40 4.67 -3.47
C VAL A 44 -0.41 5.41 -2.58
N MET A 45 -0.67 6.67 -2.23
CA MET A 45 0.18 7.43 -1.31
C MET A 45 0.27 6.79 0.08
N ILE A 46 -0.86 6.35 0.64
CA ILE A 46 -0.90 5.70 1.95
C ILE A 46 -0.21 4.35 1.90
N MET A 47 -0.49 3.51 0.90
CA MET A 47 0.04 2.15 0.86
C MET A 47 1.50 2.14 0.42
N SER A 48 1.80 2.66 -0.77
CA SER A 48 3.15 2.67 -1.33
C SER A 48 4.03 3.72 -0.67
N GLY A 49 3.53 4.94 -0.42
CA GLY A 49 4.34 5.97 0.24
C GLY A 49 4.78 5.58 1.66
N THR A 50 3.91 5.00 2.47
CA THR A 50 4.33 4.51 3.81
C THR A 50 5.27 3.32 3.73
N THR A 51 5.10 2.42 2.76
CA THR A 51 6.00 1.28 2.53
C THR A 51 7.38 1.76 2.08
N ALA A 52 7.44 2.79 1.24
CA ALA A 52 8.68 3.45 0.83
C ALA A 52 9.39 4.07 2.03
N PHE A 53 8.66 4.83 2.85
CA PHE A 53 9.19 5.42 4.06
C PHE A 53 9.76 4.38 5.03
N GLU A 54 9.01 3.31 5.33
CA GLU A 54 9.45 2.23 6.20
C GLU A 54 10.71 1.55 5.64
N SER A 55 10.75 1.24 4.35
CA SER A 55 11.87 0.52 3.75
C SER A 55 13.14 1.37 3.68
N LEU A 56 13.01 2.64 3.30
CA LEU A 56 14.13 3.55 3.12
C LEU A 56 14.71 4.02 4.46
N LEU A 57 13.87 4.37 5.44
CA LEU A 57 14.32 4.99 6.68
C LEU A 57 14.36 4.03 7.89
N LEU A 58 13.48 3.02 7.91
CA LEU A 58 13.30 2.11 9.05
C LEU A 58 13.61 0.65 8.73
N GLY A 59 14.22 0.38 7.57
CA GLY A 59 14.29 -0.95 7.00
C GLY A 59 14.81 -2.01 7.98
N GLU A 60 15.87 -1.75 8.73
CA GLU A 60 16.39 -2.69 9.74
C GLU A 60 15.34 -3.04 10.81
N ALA A 61 14.68 -2.03 11.38
CA ALA A 61 13.65 -2.22 12.40
C ALA A 61 12.42 -2.94 11.83
N ALA A 62 12.04 -2.63 10.57
CA ALA A 62 10.95 -3.29 9.87
C ALA A 62 11.24 -4.78 9.59
N SER A 63 12.43 -5.11 9.07
CA SER A 63 12.86 -6.51 8.84
C SER A 63 12.91 -7.31 10.14
N ARG A 64 13.50 -6.74 11.20
CA ARG A 64 13.55 -7.39 12.50
C ARG A 64 12.16 -7.65 13.07
N LYS A 65 11.15 -6.82 12.77
CA LYS A 65 9.76 -7.02 13.22
C LYS A 65 9.07 -8.18 12.50
N ILE A 66 9.22 -8.27 11.18
CA ILE A 66 8.64 -9.36 10.36
C ILE A 66 9.43 -10.67 10.46
N GLY A 67 10.59 -10.66 11.12
CA GLY A 67 11.44 -11.83 11.30
C GLY A 67 12.26 -12.18 10.07
N TYR A 68 12.52 -11.21 9.21
CA TYR A 68 13.40 -11.38 8.05
C TYR A 68 14.83 -10.99 8.42
N PRO A 69 15.84 -11.65 7.82
CA PRO A 69 17.21 -11.15 7.90
C PRO A 69 17.27 -9.73 7.34
N HIS A 70 18.12 -8.90 7.91
CA HIS A 70 18.30 -7.54 7.40
C HIS A 70 19.04 -7.61 6.06
N ASN A 71 18.36 -7.20 4.99
CA ASN A 71 18.95 -7.04 3.66
C ASN A 71 18.71 -5.61 3.18
N ARG A 72 19.73 -4.76 3.29
CA ARG A 72 19.60 -3.33 2.98
C ARG A 72 19.37 -3.07 1.49
N ALA A 73 20.03 -3.82 0.61
CA ALA A 73 19.89 -3.65 -0.84
C ALA A 73 18.45 -3.90 -1.30
N TYR A 74 17.86 -5.02 -0.87
CA TYR A 74 16.46 -5.34 -1.14
C TYR A 74 15.50 -4.28 -0.60
N GLN A 75 15.73 -3.80 0.62
CA GLN A 75 14.89 -2.77 1.22
C GLN A 75 14.93 -1.45 0.44
N ILE A 76 16.12 -1.02 -0.01
CA ILE A 76 16.24 0.19 -0.83
C ILE A 76 15.50 0.00 -2.15
N GLN A 77 15.73 -1.12 -2.84
CA GLN A 77 15.08 -1.40 -4.12
C GLN A 77 13.55 -1.43 -4.00
N SER A 78 13.02 -2.19 -3.05
CA SER A 78 11.57 -2.27 -2.80
C SER A 78 10.99 -0.92 -2.35
N GLY A 79 11.73 -0.18 -1.51
CA GLY A 79 11.34 1.16 -1.07
C GLY A 79 11.28 2.17 -2.22
N LEU A 80 12.27 2.17 -3.10
CA LEU A 80 12.30 3.05 -4.28
C LEU A 80 11.22 2.67 -5.30
N ALA A 81 10.93 1.39 -5.50
CA ALA A 81 9.83 0.96 -6.35
C ALA A 81 8.47 1.49 -5.83
N ASN A 82 8.25 1.44 -4.51
CA ASN A 82 7.07 2.00 -3.88
C ASN A 82 7.04 3.54 -3.92
N ALA A 83 8.19 4.19 -3.76
CA ALA A 83 8.29 5.65 -3.92
C ALA A 83 7.93 6.07 -5.35
N ALA A 84 8.41 5.34 -6.35
CA ALA A 84 8.10 5.58 -7.75
C ALA A 84 6.59 5.47 -8.03
N MET A 85 5.92 4.44 -7.50
CA MET A 85 4.45 4.31 -7.63
C MET A 85 3.71 5.50 -7.02
N ALA A 86 4.13 5.96 -5.83
CA ALA A 86 3.56 7.12 -5.17
C ALA A 86 3.77 8.42 -5.98
N CYS A 87 4.98 8.65 -6.49
CA CYS A 87 5.28 9.80 -7.34
C CYS A 87 4.46 9.79 -8.64
N VAL A 88 4.33 8.64 -9.30
CA VAL A 88 3.53 8.50 -10.52
C VAL A 88 2.04 8.73 -10.23
N ALA A 89 1.50 8.25 -9.10
CA ALA A 89 0.13 8.53 -8.70
C ALA A 89 -0.11 10.04 -8.48
N CYS A 90 0.80 10.73 -7.79
CA CYS A 90 0.76 12.19 -7.68
C CYS A 90 0.76 12.88 -9.04
N PHE A 91 1.64 12.45 -9.95
CA PHE A 91 1.70 13.00 -11.29
C PHE A 91 0.38 12.83 -12.04
N ILE A 92 -0.17 11.60 -12.09
CA ILE A 92 -1.44 11.28 -12.75
C ILE A 92 -2.58 12.15 -12.20
N TYR A 93 -2.64 12.32 -10.88
CA TYR A 93 -3.65 13.13 -10.23
C TYR A 93 -3.54 14.60 -10.63
N LEU A 94 -2.35 15.19 -10.48
CA LEU A 94 -2.11 16.60 -10.77
C LEU A 94 -2.27 16.92 -12.26
N SER A 95 -1.94 15.98 -13.14
CA SER A 95 -2.07 16.16 -14.59
C SER A 95 -3.46 15.76 -15.12
N SER A 96 -4.35 15.23 -14.27
CA SER A 96 -5.66 14.70 -14.67
C SER A 96 -5.57 13.75 -15.89
N TRP A 97 -4.61 12.83 -15.88
CA TRP A 97 -4.30 11.97 -17.04
C TRP A 97 -5.43 11.00 -17.42
N GLY A 98 -6.46 10.90 -16.57
CA GLY A 98 -7.71 10.22 -16.86
C GLY A 98 -7.87 8.89 -16.15
N LYS A 99 -9.11 8.39 -16.14
CA LYS A 99 -9.53 7.26 -15.32
C LYS A 99 -8.76 5.95 -15.55
N TYR A 100 -8.26 5.74 -16.77
CA TYR A 100 -7.46 4.56 -17.09
C TYR A 100 -6.07 4.63 -16.46
N ALA A 101 -5.44 5.82 -16.42
CA ALA A 101 -4.16 6.01 -15.75
C ALA A 101 -4.29 5.80 -14.23
N ASP A 102 -5.35 6.35 -13.62
CA ASP A 102 -5.68 6.10 -12.21
C ASP A 102 -5.83 4.59 -11.94
N ALA A 103 -6.59 3.89 -12.79
CA ALA A 103 -6.82 2.47 -12.64
C ALA A 103 -5.52 1.66 -12.80
N THR A 104 -4.67 2.02 -13.75
CA THR A 104 -3.38 1.34 -13.96
C THR A 104 -2.49 1.46 -12.74
N ILE A 105 -2.30 2.66 -12.17
CA ILE A 105 -1.39 2.81 -11.02
C ILE A 105 -1.93 2.11 -9.77
N VAL A 106 -3.25 2.13 -9.56
CA VAL A 106 -3.91 1.38 -8.49
C VAL A 106 -3.76 -0.13 -8.70
N LEU A 107 -3.92 -0.64 -9.92
CA LEU A 107 -3.73 -2.06 -10.22
C LEU A 107 -2.29 -2.52 -10.01
N VAL A 108 -1.31 -1.70 -10.40
CA VAL A 108 0.12 -2.00 -10.15
C VAL A 108 0.37 -2.09 -8.64
N MET A 109 -0.14 -1.13 -7.86
CA MET A 109 -0.08 -1.16 -6.41
C MET A 109 -0.74 -2.42 -5.82
N LEU A 110 -1.99 -2.72 -6.19
CA LEU A 110 -2.71 -3.91 -5.70
C LEU A 110 -2.00 -5.21 -6.06
N THR A 111 -1.43 -5.30 -7.26
CA THR A 111 -0.63 -6.45 -7.70
C THR A 111 0.61 -6.61 -6.83
N PHE A 112 1.34 -5.52 -6.58
CA PHE A 112 2.51 -5.52 -5.71
C PHE A 112 2.16 -6.04 -4.30
N PHE A 113 1.11 -5.51 -3.67
CA PHE A 113 0.70 -5.94 -2.32
C PHE A 113 0.14 -7.37 -2.29
N THR A 114 -0.48 -7.83 -3.39
CA THR A 114 -0.93 -9.22 -3.54
C THR A 114 0.25 -10.18 -3.59
N PHE A 115 1.26 -9.89 -4.42
CA PHE A 115 2.48 -10.72 -4.45
C PHE A 115 3.26 -10.65 -3.14
N SER A 116 3.30 -9.50 -2.48
CA SER A 116 3.85 -9.37 -1.13
C SER A 116 3.09 -10.25 -0.13
N ALA A 117 1.76 -10.24 -0.15
CA ALA A 117 0.93 -11.10 0.70
C ALA A 117 1.21 -12.59 0.44
N VAL A 118 1.28 -13.03 -0.82
CA VAL A 118 1.65 -14.40 -1.19
C VAL A 118 3.03 -14.76 -0.61
N ASN A 119 4.02 -13.88 -0.74
CA ASN A 119 5.34 -14.10 -0.15
C ASN A 119 5.28 -14.26 1.39
N HIS A 120 4.43 -13.50 2.08
CA HIS A 120 4.21 -13.64 3.51
C HIS A 120 3.52 -14.96 3.88
N VAL A 121 2.54 -15.42 3.11
CA VAL A 121 1.92 -16.76 3.27
C VAL A 121 2.98 -17.85 3.11
N VAL A 122 3.75 -17.82 2.03
CA VAL A 122 4.84 -18.77 1.77
C VAL A 122 5.83 -18.76 2.94
N THR A 123 6.25 -17.60 3.41
CA THR A 123 7.19 -17.50 4.52
C THR A 123 6.61 -18.02 5.84
N ALA A 124 5.32 -17.79 6.10
CA ALA A 124 4.68 -18.27 7.31
C ALA A 124 4.60 -19.80 7.35
N PHE A 125 4.12 -20.42 6.26
CA PHE A 125 3.84 -21.86 6.22
C PHE A 125 5.02 -22.72 5.78
N MET A 126 5.79 -22.28 4.77
CA MET A 126 6.91 -23.07 4.23
C MET A 126 8.22 -22.83 5.01
N LEU A 127 8.42 -21.63 5.53
CA LEU A 127 9.64 -21.26 6.27
C LEU A 127 9.40 -21.14 7.80
N GLY A 128 8.21 -21.48 8.28
CA GLY A 128 7.86 -21.53 9.70
C GLY A 128 7.83 -20.17 10.42
N ASN A 129 7.85 -19.05 9.70
CA ASN A 129 7.87 -17.72 10.31
C ASN A 129 6.45 -17.21 10.64
N LEU A 130 5.87 -17.77 11.70
CA LEU A 130 4.49 -17.51 12.16
C LEU A 130 4.30 -16.19 12.92
N ARG A 131 5.16 -15.19 12.70
CA ARG A 131 4.97 -13.88 13.34
C ARG A 131 3.62 -13.28 12.93
N PRO A 132 2.88 -12.63 13.85
CA PRO A 132 1.53 -12.12 13.56
C PRO A 132 1.45 -11.25 12.31
N VAL A 133 2.49 -10.45 12.05
CA VAL A 133 2.55 -9.58 10.87
C VAL A 133 2.54 -10.37 9.55
N ASN A 134 3.15 -11.56 9.49
CA ASN A 134 3.14 -12.41 8.30
C ASN A 134 1.75 -13.03 8.03
N LEU A 135 0.94 -13.20 9.08
CA LEU A 135 -0.43 -13.71 8.96
C LEU A 135 -1.44 -12.58 8.69
N MET A 136 -1.21 -11.40 9.28
CA MET A 136 -2.07 -10.23 9.10
C MET A 136 -1.96 -9.62 7.71
N ARG A 137 -0.75 -9.57 7.12
CA ARG A 137 -0.54 -8.94 5.80
C ARG A 137 -1.42 -9.55 4.71
N PRO A 138 -1.53 -10.89 4.56
CA PRO A 138 -2.46 -11.50 3.61
C PRO A 138 -3.92 -11.11 3.85
N ALA A 139 -4.38 -11.17 5.11
CA ALA A 139 -5.76 -10.83 5.45
C ALA A 139 -6.08 -9.34 5.15
N LEU A 140 -5.17 -8.43 5.49
CA LEU A 140 -5.34 -7.00 5.25
C LEU A 140 -5.25 -6.66 3.75
N THR A 141 -4.38 -7.33 2.99
CA THR A 141 -4.35 -7.18 1.53
C THR A 141 -5.65 -7.68 0.90
N PHE A 142 -6.22 -8.79 1.37
CA PHE A 142 -7.51 -9.27 0.90
C PHE A 142 -8.64 -8.27 1.18
N LEU A 143 -8.67 -7.70 2.40
CA LEU A 143 -9.61 -6.62 2.73
C LEU A 143 -9.43 -5.40 1.83
N LEU A 144 -8.18 -4.99 1.55
CA LEU A 144 -7.88 -3.90 0.63
C LEU A 144 -8.45 -4.17 -0.77
N LEU A 145 -8.30 -5.40 -1.30
CA LEU A 145 -8.88 -5.78 -2.59
C LEU A 145 -10.41 -5.64 -2.60
N ILE A 146 -11.08 -6.15 -1.56
CA ILE A 146 -12.54 -6.05 -1.41
C ILE A 146 -13.00 -4.59 -1.40
N ILE A 147 -12.24 -3.70 -0.77
CA ILE A 147 -12.58 -2.28 -0.68
C ILE A 147 -12.36 -1.56 -2.01
N VAL A 148 -11.23 -1.81 -2.68
CA VAL A 148 -10.75 -0.97 -3.79
C VAL A 148 -11.26 -1.43 -5.15
N LEU A 149 -11.34 -2.75 -5.38
CA LEU A 149 -11.76 -3.28 -6.68
C LEU A 149 -13.18 -2.84 -7.09
N PRO A 150 -14.20 -2.81 -6.20
CA PRO A 150 -15.52 -2.32 -6.56
C PRO A 150 -15.52 -0.86 -7.00
N ALA A 151 -14.72 0.00 -6.35
CA ALA A 151 -14.61 1.41 -6.72
C ALA A 151 -13.95 1.58 -8.09
N LEU A 152 -12.90 0.79 -8.37
CA LEU A 152 -12.24 0.75 -9.67
C LEU A 152 -13.22 0.32 -10.77
N ILE A 153 -13.95 -0.78 -10.57
CA ILE A 153 -14.91 -1.30 -11.55
C ILE A 153 -16.01 -0.27 -11.85
N GLN A 154 -16.52 0.41 -10.82
CA GLN A 154 -17.53 1.46 -10.97
C GLN A 154 -17.03 2.67 -11.75
N ALA A 155 -15.75 3.03 -11.63
CA ALA A 155 -15.18 4.15 -12.38
C ALA A 155 -14.93 3.80 -13.86
N LEU A 156 -14.63 2.54 -14.17
CA LEU A 156 -14.33 2.12 -15.54
C LEU A 156 -15.56 1.82 -16.39
N ARG A 157 -16.69 1.46 -15.77
CA ARG A 157 -18.00 1.39 -16.43
C ARG A 157 -18.48 2.78 -16.85
#